data_AF-A0A925F248-F1
#
_entry.id   AF-A0A925F248-F1
#
_cell.length_a   1.000
_cell.length_b   1.000
_cell.length_c   1.000
_cell.angle_alpha   90.00
_cell.angle_beta   90.00
_cell.angle_gamma   90.00
#
_symmetry.space_group_name_H-M   'P 1'
#
loop_
_entity.id
_entity.type
_entity.pdbx_description
1 polymer ?
#
loop_
_entity_poly.entity_id
_entity_poly.type
_entity_poly.pdbx_seq_one_letter_code
_entity_poly.pdbx_strand_id
1 'polypeptide(L)'
;MKPVIIDDATQRLQDIIDATEYEFNHEIKITAGEAKRIDLIRRMKSDTDKQEYMIMLNALMIALVVASVLHYLWFSTVFVLVVFGISLLFYLFLRQKLKTATINLIAHKSNFDKYLWEGYYLKEMRYNAVKLAYIIFFPMIVVCFADIISGKDGSISLWVNMLIAFIISTFGWLIFFGDDQRILDSIESDLKSLLYL
;
A
#
# COMPACT_ATOMS: atom_id res chain seq x y z
N MET A 1 9.00 -26.90 11.84
CA MET A 1 8.93 -25.90 10.77
C MET A 1 7.56 -26.02 10.11
N LYS A 2 6.73 -24.97 10.17
CA LYS A 2 5.47 -24.97 9.41
C LYS A 2 5.82 -24.78 7.93
N PRO A 3 5.27 -25.57 7.00
CA PRO A 3 5.48 -25.34 5.58
C PRO A 3 4.86 -23.97 5.23
N VAL A 4 5.70 -23.06 4.74
CA VAL A 4 5.22 -21.83 4.10
C VAL A 4 4.58 -22.28 2.80
N ILE A 5 3.26 -22.16 2.71
CA ILE A 5 2.54 -22.34 1.44
C ILE A 5 2.94 -21.13 0.60
N ILE A 6 4.02 -21.28 -0.16
CA ILE A 6 4.39 -20.34 -1.22
C ILE A 6 3.30 -20.52 -2.27
N ASP A 7 2.54 -19.46 -2.52
CA ASP A 7 1.51 -19.43 -3.56
C ASP A 7 2.13 -19.93 -4.88
N ASP A 8 1.50 -20.90 -5.56
CA ASP A 8 2.04 -21.59 -6.75
C ASP A 8 2.45 -20.59 -7.87
N ALA A 9 1.83 -19.40 -7.87
CA ALA A 9 2.16 -18.28 -8.74
C ALA A 9 3.53 -17.62 -8.43
N THR A 10 3.93 -17.58 -7.16
CA THR A 10 5.20 -17.02 -6.66
C THR A 10 6.35 -17.98 -6.94
N GLN A 11 6.10 -19.28 -6.83
CA GLN A 11 7.07 -20.34 -7.12
C GLN A 11 7.36 -20.43 -8.64
N ARG A 12 6.33 -20.34 -9.48
CA ARG A 12 6.49 -20.18 -10.94
C ARG A 12 7.08 -18.85 -11.39
N LEU A 13 7.16 -17.85 -10.51
CA LEU A 13 7.87 -16.60 -10.77
C LEU A 13 9.37 -16.77 -10.49
N GLN A 14 9.72 -17.51 -9.43
CA GLN A 14 11.08 -17.96 -9.19
C GLN A 14 11.59 -18.82 -10.34
N ASP A 15 10.81 -19.80 -10.81
CA ASP A 15 11.28 -20.69 -11.88
C ASP A 15 11.60 -19.97 -13.21
N ILE A 16 10.82 -18.96 -13.59
CA ILE A 16 11.06 -18.20 -14.83
C ILE A 16 12.26 -17.26 -14.66
N ILE A 17 12.43 -16.65 -13.49
CA ILE A 17 13.55 -15.76 -13.19
C ILE A 17 14.84 -16.56 -13.06
N ASP A 18 14.81 -17.73 -12.42
CA ASP A 18 15.94 -18.63 -12.26
C ASP A 18 16.31 -19.26 -13.62
N ALA A 19 15.33 -19.58 -14.47
CA ALA A 19 15.58 -19.98 -15.85
C ALA A 19 16.24 -18.87 -16.67
N THR A 20 15.83 -17.61 -16.45
CA THR A 20 16.45 -16.44 -17.09
C THR A 20 17.84 -16.15 -16.52
N GLU A 21 18.09 -16.26 -15.21
CA GLU A 21 19.44 -16.13 -14.64
C GLU A 21 20.35 -17.30 -15.06
N TYR A 22 19.79 -18.50 -15.29
CA TYR A 22 20.53 -19.69 -15.72
C TYR A 22 20.94 -19.64 -17.20
N GLU A 23 20.05 -19.18 -18.10
CA GLU A 23 20.37 -18.96 -19.52
C GLU A 23 21.49 -17.92 -19.71
N PHE A 24 21.57 -16.92 -18.83
CA PHE A 24 22.51 -15.79 -18.96
C PHE A 24 23.84 -15.99 -18.22
N ASN A 25 23.92 -16.93 -17.27
CA ASN A 25 25.19 -17.29 -16.62
C ASN A 25 26.17 -18.05 -17.54
N HIS A 26 25.69 -18.58 -18.68
CA HIS A 26 26.51 -19.46 -19.52
C HIS A 26 27.08 -18.84 -20.79
N GLU A 27 26.66 -17.64 -21.23
CA GLU A 27 27.38 -16.85 -22.23
C GLU A 27 26.71 -15.47 -22.40
N ILE A 28 27.51 -14.44 -22.72
CA ILE A 28 27.16 -13.09 -23.24
C ILE A 28 27.55 -11.91 -22.32
N LYS A 29 28.30 -10.96 -22.92
CA LYS A 29 28.53 -9.60 -22.43
C LYS A 29 27.18 -8.89 -22.23
N ILE A 30 26.72 -8.79 -20.99
CA ILE A 30 25.51 -8.04 -20.63
C ILE A 30 25.63 -6.60 -21.15
N THR A 31 24.70 -6.17 -22.00
CA THR A 31 24.64 -4.77 -22.45
C THR A 31 24.15 -3.86 -21.32
N ALA A 32 24.49 -2.56 -21.36
CA ALA A 32 24.09 -1.62 -20.32
C ALA A 32 22.56 -1.54 -20.11
N GLY A 33 21.77 -1.76 -21.18
CA GLY A 33 20.31 -1.82 -21.11
C GLY A 33 19.80 -3.06 -20.38
N GLU A 34 20.41 -4.22 -20.59
CA GLU A 34 20.05 -5.49 -19.92
C GLU A 34 20.41 -5.47 -18.43
N ALA A 35 21.58 -4.91 -18.08
CA ALA A 35 21.97 -4.71 -16.68
C ALA A 35 20.97 -3.80 -15.95
N LYS A 36 20.51 -2.73 -16.62
CA LYS A 36 19.49 -1.83 -16.06
C LYS A 36 18.13 -2.51 -15.91
N ARG A 37 17.72 -3.36 -16.86
CA ARG A 37 16.50 -4.19 -16.73
C ARG A 37 16.60 -5.13 -15.52
N ILE A 38 17.73 -5.80 -15.30
CA ILE A 38 17.93 -6.71 -14.16
C ILE A 38 17.89 -5.95 -12.82
N ASP A 39 18.54 -4.79 -12.72
CA ASP A 39 18.49 -3.98 -11.50
C ASP A 39 17.06 -3.50 -11.21
N LEU A 40 16.31 -3.10 -12.25
CA LEU A 40 14.93 -2.68 -12.11
C LEU A 40 14.01 -3.83 -11.66
N ILE A 41 14.20 -5.03 -12.20
CA ILE A 41 13.49 -6.23 -11.74
C ILE A 41 13.80 -6.48 -10.25
N ARG A 42 15.07 -6.39 -9.84
CA ARG A 42 15.46 -6.60 -8.44
C ARG A 42 14.83 -5.56 -7.50
N ARG A 43 14.77 -4.29 -7.91
CA ARG A 43 14.09 -3.22 -7.15
C ARG A 43 12.57 -3.38 -7.15
N MET A 44 11.97 -3.90 -8.22
CA MET A 44 10.56 -4.25 -8.21
C MET A 44 10.27 -5.48 -7.35
N LYS A 45 11.21 -6.44 -7.28
CA LYS A 45 11.15 -7.70 -6.53
C LYS A 45 11.44 -7.54 -5.03
N SER A 46 11.89 -6.38 -4.54
CA SER A 46 11.90 -6.16 -3.08
C SER A 46 10.45 -6.22 -2.57
N ASP A 47 10.04 -7.44 -2.20
CA ASP A 47 8.68 -7.86 -1.88
C ASP A 47 8.21 -7.31 -0.53
N THR A 48 9.12 -6.69 0.22
CA THR A 48 8.90 -6.04 1.50
C THR A 48 7.76 -5.01 1.44
N ASP A 49 7.69 -4.21 0.37
CA ASP A 49 6.69 -3.15 0.24
C ASP A 49 5.24 -3.70 0.15
N LYS A 50 5.05 -4.88 -0.46
CA LYS A 50 3.72 -5.43 -0.72
C LYS A 50 2.99 -5.82 0.57
N GLN A 51 3.71 -6.49 1.46
CA GLN A 51 3.12 -7.00 2.70
C GLN A 51 2.95 -5.86 3.71
N GLU A 52 3.93 -4.99 3.85
CA GLU A 52 3.92 -3.90 4.83
C GLU A 52 2.76 -2.93 4.61
N TYR A 53 2.54 -2.47 3.38
CA TYR A 53 1.40 -1.59 3.06
C TYR A 53 0.05 -2.24 3.33
N MET A 54 -0.10 -3.54 3.02
CA MET A 54 -1.35 -4.25 3.26
C MET A 54 -1.58 -4.53 4.74
N ILE A 55 -0.51 -4.84 5.50
CA ILE A 55 -0.59 -4.97 6.95
C ILE A 55 -1.00 -3.63 7.56
N MET A 56 -0.39 -2.52 7.13
CA MET A 56 -0.72 -1.21 7.67
C MET A 56 -2.15 -0.78 7.32
N LEU A 57 -2.61 -1.02 6.09
CA LEU A 57 -3.99 -0.76 5.70
C LEU A 57 -4.99 -1.53 6.57
N ASN A 58 -4.70 -2.81 6.84
CA ASN A 58 -5.55 -3.64 7.71
C ASN A 58 -5.50 -3.18 9.16
N ALA A 59 -4.32 -2.83 9.66
CA ALA A 59 -4.14 -2.34 11.02
C ALA A 59 -4.94 -1.05 11.25
N LEU A 60 -4.89 -0.11 10.30
CA LEU A 60 -5.69 1.11 10.34
C LEU A 60 -7.18 0.81 10.32
N MET A 61 -7.64 -0.09 9.46
CA MET A 61 -9.05 -0.47 9.41
C MET A 61 -9.52 -1.12 10.72
N ILE A 62 -8.74 -2.05 11.28
CA ILE A 62 -9.06 -2.71 12.56
C ILE A 62 -9.09 -1.68 13.70
N ALA A 63 -8.09 -0.81 13.77
CA ALA A 63 -8.03 0.26 14.78
C ALA A 63 -9.26 1.18 14.69
N LEU A 64 -9.67 1.54 13.47
CA LEU A 64 -10.87 2.34 13.24
C LEU A 64 -12.14 1.61 13.69
N VAL A 65 -12.29 0.31 13.38
CA VAL A 65 -13.43 -0.51 13.84
C VAL A 65 -13.49 -0.48 15.36
N VAL A 66 -12.38 -0.79 16.03
CA VAL A 66 -12.32 -0.86 17.50
C VAL A 66 -12.65 0.50 18.11
N ALA A 67 -12.02 1.57 17.63
CA ALA A 67 -12.27 2.92 18.12
C ALA A 67 -13.74 3.35 17.92
N SER A 68 -14.31 3.06 16.75
CA SER A 68 -15.70 3.40 16.43
C SER A 68 -16.70 2.65 17.30
N VAL A 69 -16.48 1.35 17.53
CA VAL A 69 -17.34 0.52 18.38
C VAL A 69 -17.26 0.97 19.84
N LEU A 70 -16.05 1.18 20.36
CA LEU A 70 -15.87 1.66 21.74
C LEU A 70 -16.51 3.02 21.96
N HIS A 71 -16.33 3.95 21.01
CA HIS A 71 -16.93 5.26 21.07
C HIS A 71 -18.47 5.17 21.05
N TYR A 72 -19.04 4.33 20.19
CA TYR A 72 -20.48 4.10 20.17
C TYR A 72 -21.01 3.52 21.48
N LEU A 73 -20.32 2.55 22.08
CA LEU A 73 -20.74 1.97 23.36
C LEU A 73 -20.71 2.98 24.51
N TRP A 74 -19.76 3.92 24.50
CA TRP A 74 -19.62 4.90 25.58
C TRP A 74 -20.55 6.11 25.44
N PHE A 75 -20.72 6.61 24.23
CA PHE A 75 -21.41 7.88 23.96
C PHE A 75 -22.73 7.70 23.19
N SER A 76 -23.02 6.49 22.69
CA SER A 76 -24.23 6.17 21.90
C SER A 76 -24.44 7.03 20.66
N THR A 77 -23.36 7.63 20.14
CA THR A 77 -23.40 8.54 19.00
C THR A 77 -23.50 7.77 17.68
N VAL A 78 -24.69 7.76 17.07
CA VAL A 78 -24.95 7.08 15.78
C VAL A 78 -24.07 7.62 14.64
N PHE A 79 -23.66 8.89 14.71
CA PHE A 79 -22.79 9.51 13.70
C PHE A 79 -21.49 8.72 13.46
N VAL A 80 -20.87 8.20 14.53
CA VAL A 80 -19.62 7.42 14.42
C VAL A 80 -19.84 6.12 13.63
N LEU A 81 -21.01 5.49 13.76
CA LEU A 81 -21.36 4.31 12.96
C LEU A 81 -21.55 4.65 11.47
N VAL A 82 -22.10 5.83 11.15
CA VAL A 82 -22.23 6.28 9.76
C VAL A 82 -20.85 6.50 9.14
N VAL A 83 -19.97 7.20 9.85
CA VAL A 83 -18.59 7.45 9.37
C VAL A 83 -17.81 6.14 9.23
N PHE A 84 -18.00 5.22 10.18
CA PHE A 84 -17.46 3.86 10.08
C PHE A 84 -17.96 3.14 8.82
N GLY A 85 -19.27 3.19 8.53
CA GLY A 85 -19.86 2.58 7.34
C GLY A 85 -19.27 3.13 6.04
N ILE A 86 -19.09 4.45 5.94
CA ILE A 86 -18.43 5.10 4.79
C ILE A 86 -16.97 4.62 4.67
N SER A 87 -16.25 4.57 5.78
CA SER A 87 -14.85 4.13 5.82
C SER A 87 -14.70 2.65 5.40
N LEU A 88 -15.64 1.80 5.80
CA LEU A 88 -15.69 0.39 5.41
C LEU A 88 -15.94 0.23 3.91
N LEU A 89 -16.91 0.96 3.35
CA LEU A 89 -17.16 0.95 1.90
C LEU A 89 -15.94 1.41 1.11
N PHE A 90 -15.28 2.47 1.58
CA PHE A 90 -14.04 2.97 0.99
C PHE A 90 -12.92 1.92 1.05
N TYR A 91 -12.74 1.24 2.19
CA TYR A 91 -11.76 0.16 2.33
C TYR A 91 -12.04 -1.02 1.38
N LEU A 92 -13.31 -1.43 1.25
CA LEU A 92 -13.72 -2.51 0.32
C LEU A 92 -13.44 -2.12 -1.14
N PHE A 93 -13.74 -0.87 -1.51
CA PHE A 93 -13.45 -0.34 -2.83
C PHE A 93 -11.95 -0.39 -3.15
N LEU A 94 -11.09 0.08 -2.22
CA LEU A 94 -9.64 0.00 -2.38
C LEU A 94 -9.16 -1.45 -2.54
N ARG A 95 -9.66 -2.37 -1.70
CA ARG A 95 -9.32 -3.80 -1.76
C ARG A 95 -9.67 -4.40 -3.11
N GLN A 96 -10.84 -4.09 -3.66
CA GLN A 96 -11.25 -4.56 -4.97
C GLN A 96 -10.34 -4.01 -6.07
N LYS A 97 -10.03 -2.71 -6.03
CA LYS A 97 -9.14 -2.06 -7.02
C LYS A 97 -7.74 -2.67 -7.02
N LEU A 98 -7.16 -2.91 -5.84
CA LEU A 98 -5.84 -3.54 -5.68
C LEU A 98 -5.84 -5.01 -6.14
N LYS A 99 -6.93 -5.74 -5.91
CA LYS A 99 -7.10 -7.10 -6.40
C LYS A 99 -7.10 -7.14 -7.94
N THR A 100 -7.87 -6.26 -8.59
CA THR A 100 -7.90 -6.17 -10.05
C THR A 100 -6.54 -5.81 -10.63
N ALA A 101 -5.84 -4.82 -10.06
CA ALA A 101 -4.50 -4.47 -10.50
C ALA A 101 -3.49 -5.63 -10.35
N THR A 102 -3.63 -6.43 -9.29
CA THR A 102 -2.79 -7.64 -9.10
C THR A 102 -3.10 -8.71 -10.16
N ILE A 103 -4.38 -8.89 -10.53
CA ILE A 103 -4.77 -9.82 -11.59
C ILE A 103 -4.23 -9.36 -12.95
N ASN A 104 -4.31 -8.06 -13.25
CA ASN A 104 -3.78 -7.50 -14.49
C ASN A 104 -2.27 -7.68 -14.61
N LEU A 105 -1.53 -7.51 -13.51
CA LEU A 105 -0.09 -7.78 -13.47
C LEU A 105 0.22 -9.23 -13.85
N ILE A 106 -0.54 -10.18 -13.30
CA ILE A 106 -0.38 -11.62 -13.60
C ILE A 106 -0.71 -11.91 -15.07
N ALA A 107 -1.73 -11.26 -15.63
CA ALA A 107 -2.12 -11.45 -17.03
C ALA A 107 -1.04 -11.00 -18.03
N HIS A 108 -0.20 -10.03 -17.67
CA HIS A 108 0.87 -9.51 -18.52
C HIS A 108 2.23 -10.16 -18.29
N LYS A 109 2.29 -11.30 -17.58
CA LYS A 109 3.54 -11.99 -17.24
C LYS A 109 4.44 -12.33 -18.46
N SER A 110 3.85 -12.53 -19.64
CA SER A 110 4.58 -12.84 -20.88
C SER A 110 5.10 -11.62 -21.64
N ASN A 111 4.66 -10.40 -21.29
CA ASN A 111 5.11 -9.16 -21.91
C ASN A 111 5.91 -8.37 -20.88
N PHE A 112 7.24 -8.46 -20.98
CA PHE A 112 8.17 -7.92 -19.99
C PHE A 112 7.98 -6.42 -19.72
N ASP A 113 7.94 -5.59 -20.76
CA ASP A 113 7.81 -4.13 -20.59
C ASP A 113 6.45 -3.76 -20.00
N LYS A 114 5.39 -4.44 -20.43
CA LYS A 114 4.04 -4.23 -19.87
C LYS A 114 3.94 -4.71 -18.42
N TYR A 115 4.59 -5.82 -18.09
CA TYR A 115 4.67 -6.34 -16.72
C TYR A 115 5.37 -5.36 -15.77
N LEU A 116 6.46 -4.74 -16.22
CA LEU A 116 7.19 -3.73 -15.46
C LEU A 116 6.32 -2.50 -15.14
N TRP A 117 5.62 -1.97 -16.13
CA TRP A 117 4.72 -0.83 -15.94
C TRP A 117 3.53 -1.14 -15.04
N GLU A 118 2.88 -2.30 -15.22
CA GLU A 118 1.79 -2.75 -14.34
C GLU A 118 2.29 -2.99 -12.90
N GLY A 119 3.54 -3.45 -12.74
CA GLY A 119 4.18 -3.65 -11.44
C GLY A 119 4.42 -2.35 -10.71
N TYR A 120 4.94 -1.34 -11.40
CA TYR A 120 5.06 0.03 -10.90
C TYR A 120 3.70 0.61 -10.50
N TYR A 121 2.71 0.55 -11.40
CA TYR A 121 1.38 1.07 -11.13
C TYR A 121 0.73 0.40 -9.91
N LEU A 122 0.94 -0.90 -9.73
CA LEU A 122 0.48 -1.62 -8.55
C LEU A 122 1.17 -1.14 -7.26
N LYS A 123 2.48 -0.87 -7.27
CA LYS A 123 3.20 -0.29 -6.11
C LYS A 123 2.69 1.11 -5.79
N GLU A 124 2.57 1.97 -6.81
CA GLU A 124 2.04 3.33 -6.68
C GLU A 124 0.60 3.32 -6.12
N MET A 125 -0.26 2.44 -6.62
CA MET A 125 -1.62 2.28 -6.12
C MET A 125 -1.66 1.86 -4.64
N ARG A 126 -0.76 0.97 -4.20
CA ARG A 126 -0.68 0.56 -2.79
C ARG A 126 -0.25 1.73 -1.90
N TYR A 127 0.81 2.43 -2.30
CA TYR A 127 1.29 3.62 -1.60
C TYR A 127 0.16 4.65 -1.44
N ASN A 128 -0.51 4.99 -2.54
CA ASN A 128 -1.60 5.97 -2.54
C ASN A 128 -2.84 5.50 -1.75
N ALA A 129 -3.19 4.21 -1.83
CA ALA A 129 -4.29 3.64 -1.06
C ALA A 129 -4.02 3.75 0.45
N VAL A 130 -2.81 3.43 0.87
CA VAL A 130 -2.39 3.51 2.26
C VAL A 130 -2.28 4.96 2.74
N LYS A 131 -1.75 5.86 1.90
CA LYS A 131 -1.74 7.31 2.15
C LYS A 131 -3.13 7.83 2.44
N LEU A 132 -4.08 7.53 1.55
CA LEU A 132 -5.43 8.04 1.67
C LEU A 132 -6.13 7.44 2.90
N ALA A 133 -5.95 6.13 3.15
CA ALA A 133 -6.48 5.48 4.34
C ALA A 133 -5.89 6.05 5.62
N TYR A 134 -4.58 6.34 5.65
CA TYR A 134 -3.93 6.98 6.80
C TYR A 134 -4.52 8.37 7.05
N ILE A 135 -4.59 9.22 6.02
CA ILE A 135 -5.11 10.58 6.11
C ILE A 135 -6.58 10.63 6.55
N ILE A 136 -7.39 9.63 6.19
CA ILE A 136 -8.82 9.59 6.55
C ILE A 136 -9.03 8.89 7.90
N PHE A 137 -8.46 7.69 8.08
CA PHE A 137 -8.75 6.85 9.24
C PHE A 137 -7.99 7.31 10.49
N PHE A 138 -6.75 7.76 10.35
CA PHE A 138 -5.94 8.14 11.50
C PHE A 138 -6.54 9.31 12.30
N PRO A 139 -7.00 10.41 11.67
CA PRO A 139 -7.67 11.47 12.42
C PRO A 139 -8.91 10.98 13.17
N MET A 140 -9.72 10.13 12.53
CA MET A 140 -10.91 9.55 13.15
C MET A 140 -10.55 8.70 14.37
N ILE A 141 -9.51 7.86 14.24
CA ILE A 141 -9.00 7.02 15.34
C ILE A 141 -8.55 7.90 16.51
N VAL A 142 -7.74 8.93 16.23
CA VAL A 142 -7.21 9.84 17.27
C VAL A 142 -8.32 10.58 17.99
N VAL A 143 -9.30 11.11 17.25
CA VAL A 143 -10.44 11.82 17.85
C VAL A 143 -11.27 10.88 18.71
N CYS A 144 -11.62 9.69 18.20
CA CYS A 144 -12.39 8.72 18.97
C CYS A 144 -11.68 8.33 20.27
N PHE A 145 -10.36 8.08 20.22
CA PHE A 145 -9.60 7.76 21.42
C PHE A 145 -9.48 8.96 22.37
N ALA A 146 -9.30 10.17 21.87
CA ALA A 146 -9.24 11.38 22.71
C ALA A 146 -10.56 11.61 23.46
N ASP A 147 -11.69 11.41 22.79
CA ASP A 147 -13.02 11.54 23.38
C ASP A 147 -13.24 10.44 24.44
N ILE A 148 -12.87 9.18 24.14
CA ILE A 148 -12.93 8.07 25.11
C ILE A 148 -12.06 8.35 26.35
N ILE A 149 -10.82 8.81 26.17
CA ILE A 149 -9.89 9.08 27.29
C ILE A 149 -10.37 10.27 28.13
N SER A 150 -10.88 11.32 27.48
CA SER A 150 -11.36 12.52 28.17
C SER A 150 -12.72 12.34 28.85
N GLY A 151 -13.50 11.33 28.43
CA GLY A 151 -14.83 11.03 28.95
C GLY A 151 -15.86 12.11 28.64
N LYS A 152 -15.60 13.00 27.67
CA LYS A 152 -16.47 14.13 27.31
C LYS A 152 -16.96 13.99 25.88
N ASP A 153 -18.27 13.99 25.69
CA ASP A 153 -18.88 14.14 24.36
C ASP A 153 -19.10 15.63 24.07
N GLY A 154 -18.23 16.20 23.25
CA GLY A 154 -18.33 17.59 22.82
C GLY A 154 -18.33 17.68 21.30
N SER A 155 -19.50 17.73 20.68
CA SER A 155 -19.62 17.68 19.21
C SER A 155 -18.89 18.83 18.48
N ILE A 156 -18.76 20.01 19.10
CA ILE A 156 -17.95 21.13 18.57
C ILE A 156 -16.45 20.85 18.74
N SER A 157 -16.06 20.24 19.86
CA SER A 157 -14.69 19.80 20.09
C SER A 157 -14.27 18.73 19.09
N LEU A 158 -15.19 17.85 18.69
CA LEU A 158 -14.94 16.77 17.74
C LEU A 158 -14.46 17.30 16.38
N TRP A 159 -15.10 18.33 15.83
CA TRP A 159 -14.69 18.93 14.54
C TRP A 159 -13.32 19.61 14.61
N VAL A 160 -13.06 20.35 15.69
CA VAL A 160 -11.75 21.00 15.90
C VAL A 160 -10.65 19.97 16.11
N ASN A 161 -10.91 18.94 16.92
CA ASN A 161 -9.99 17.84 17.15
C ASN A 161 -9.71 17.06 15.86
N MET A 162 -10.71 16.89 15.00
CA MET A 162 -10.56 16.23 13.69
C MET A 162 -9.68 17.04 12.74
N LEU A 163 -9.84 18.37 12.70
CA LEU A 163 -8.97 19.24 11.91
C LEU A 163 -7.51 19.16 12.40
N ILE A 164 -7.29 19.24 13.71
CA ILE A 164 -5.96 19.13 14.32
C ILE A 164 -5.35 17.76 14.03
N ALA A 165 -6.11 16.68 14.22
CA ALA A 165 -5.65 15.33 13.96
C ALA A 165 -5.36 15.08 12.48
N PHE A 166 -6.10 15.71 11.56
CA PHE A 166 -5.82 15.69 10.13
C PHE A 166 -4.50 16.37 9.78
N ILE A 167 -4.22 17.53 10.38
CA ILE A 167 -2.94 18.23 10.19
C ILE A 167 -1.79 17.36 10.71
N ILE A 168 -1.92 16.81 11.93
CA ILE A 168 -0.91 15.92 12.52
C ILE A 168 -0.71 14.67 11.66
N SER A 169 -1.79 14.06 11.15
CA SER A 169 -1.72 12.92 10.23
C SER A 169 -0.96 13.28 8.95
N THR A 170 -1.25 14.44 8.37
CA THR A 170 -0.57 14.88 7.14
C THR A 170 0.94 15.05 7.37
N PHE A 171 1.35 15.67 8.47
CA PHE A 171 2.77 15.79 8.83
C PHE A 171 3.42 14.45 9.14
N GLY A 172 2.73 13.57 9.89
CA GLY A 172 3.19 12.21 10.16
C GLY A 172 3.45 11.45 8.86
N TRP A 173 2.53 11.53 7.90
CA TRP A 173 2.71 10.91 6.59
C TRP A 173 3.97 11.41 5.88
N LEU A 174 4.16 12.72 5.82
CA LEU A 174 5.31 13.31 5.12
C LEU A 174 6.66 12.88 5.72
N ILE A 175 6.72 12.69 7.04
CA ILE A 175 7.95 12.29 7.74
C ILE A 175 8.22 10.79 7.56
N PHE A 176 7.21 9.95 7.75
CA PHE A 176 7.40 8.49 7.74
C PHE A 176 7.39 7.86 6.35
N PHE A 177 6.70 8.47 5.38
CA PHE A 177 6.49 7.90 4.02
C PHE A 177 7.06 8.79 2.90
N GLY A 178 7.91 9.77 3.26
CA GLY A 178 8.55 10.66 2.29
C GLY A 178 9.60 9.95 1.43
N ASP A 179 10.32 8.99 2.00
CA ASP A 179 11.35 8.24 1.27
C ASP A 179 10.76 7.26 0.25
N ASP A 180 9.63 6.61 0.59
CA ASP A 180 8.91 5.72 -0.31
C ASP A 180 8.45 6.42 -1.60
N GLN A 181 8.03 7.68 -1.49
CA GLN A 181 7.66 8.49 -2.66
C GLN A 181 8.87 8.71 -3.58
N ARG A 182 10.03 9.03 -3.02
CA ARG A 182 11.27 9.21 -3.79
C ARG A 182 11.71 7.93 -4.47
N ILE A 183 11.52 6.79 -3.82
CA ILE A 183 11.80 5.47 -4.41
C ILE A 183 10.89 5.23 -5.62
N LEU A 184 9.59 5.50 -5.50
CA LEU A 184 8.65 5.37 -6.62
C LEU A 184 9.03 6.29 -7.80
N ASP A 185 9.34 7.56 -7.52
CA ASP A 185 9.76 8.52 -8.55
C ASP A 185 11.04 8.06 -9.26
N SER A 186 11.97 7.45 -8.53
CA SER A 186 13.20 6.90 -9.12
C SER A 186 12.93 5.71 -10.05
N ILE A 187 12.01 4.81 -9.66
CA ILE A 187 11.61 3.65 -10.48
C ILE A 187 10.89 4.13 -11.75
N GLU A 188 10.02 5.15 -11.64
CA GLU A 188 9.34 5.73 -12.80
C GLU A 188 10.33 6.34 -13.80
N SER A 189 11.32 7.10 -13.30
CA SER A 189 12.38 7.67 -14.12
C SER A 189 13.18 6.58 -14.84
N ASP A 190 13.52 5.51 -14.14
CA ASP A 190 14.26 4.40 -14.74
C ASP A 190 13.42 3.62 -15.77
N LEU A 191 12.13 3.40 -15.52
CA LEU A 191 11.19 2.83 -16.50
C LEU A 191 11.08 3.68 -17.77
N LYS A 192 10.96 5.00 -17.62
CA LYS A 192 10.92 5.93 -18.76
C LYS A 192 12.21 5.86 -19.56
N SER A 193 13.36 5.77 -18.90
CA SER A 193 14.66 5.68 -19.59
C SER A 193 14.82 4.39 -20.41
N LEU A 194 14.18 3.29 -20.00
CA LEU A 194 14.19 2.02 -20.72
C LEU A 194 13.39 2.06 -22.04
N LEU A 195 12.47 3.02 -22.20
CA LEU A 195 11.74 3.22 -23.46
C LEU A 195 12.59 3.88 -24.56
N TYR A 196 13.72 4.49 -24.19
CA TYR A 196 14.61 5.21 -25.11
C TYR A 196 15.91 4.45 -25.43
N LEU A 197 16.06 3.23 -24.90
CA LEU A 197 17.18 2.31 -25.13
C LEU A 197 16.74 1.16 -26.02
#